data_AF-D5A8F1-F1
#
_entry.id   AF-D5A8F1-F1
#
_cell.length_a   1.000
_cell.length_b   1.000
_cell.length_c   1.000
_cell.angle_alpha   90.00
_cell.angle_beta   90.00
_cell.angle_gamma   90.00
#
_symmetry.space_group_name_H-M   'P 1'
#
loop_
_entity.id
_entity.type
_entity.pdbx_description
1 polymer ?
#
loop_
_entity_poly.entity_id
_entity_poly.type
_entity_poly.pdbx_seq_one_letter_code
_entity_poly.pdbx_strand_id
1 'polypeptide(L)'
;MQQLASFLNNNGSPFVVNISPFLNIYQNKNLSADYAFFENKAHPLVDGKNVYHNYFDGNLDTLESALKKIGFGQMPIVVGQAGWPTDGGVNATISNAKRFIQGLVNHVISNKGTPLRPGNPPIETYIFNLLDEDKKSVLHGNFERHWGIFTFDGQVRYEIDVAEGSKGLVNAENVQYLSPRWCVTNDNHDLTNVTRHVRQACSTSDCTALFSGGSCNHIGSPENISYAFNSYYQFHNQSVDSCNFDGLGMLTTVDPSIGDCRFLVATSDSYASSLYSSVMKHWIVQWTFLVCTLTFLGSTF
;
A
#
# COMPACT_ATOMS: atom_id res chain seq x y z
N MET A 1 -2.83 -29.08 2.29
CA MET A 1 -1.50 -28.68 2.80
C MET A 1 -0.41 -29.74 2.65
N GLN A 2 -0.59 -30.98 3.16
CA GLN A 2 0.46 -32.02 3.03
C GLN A 2 0.91 -32.30 1.59
N GLN A 3 -0.05 -32.43 0.66
CA GLN A 3 0.26 -32.64 -0.76
C GLN A 3 1.04 -31.46 -1.38
N LEU A 4 0.68 -30.22 -1.05
CA LEU A 4 1.38 -29.02 -1.49
C LEU A 4 2.82 -29.00 -0.93
N ALA A 5 2.99 -29.23 0.36
CA ALA A 5 4.31 -29.28 0.98
C ALA A 5 5.18 -30.40 0.36
N SER A 6 4.61 -31.58 0.11
CA SER A 6 5.31 -32.66 -0.59
C SER A 6 5.73 -32.26 -1.99
N PHE A 7 4.86 -31.62 -2.76
CA PHE A 7 5.18 -31.12 -4.09
C PHE A 7 6.32 -30.09 -4.05
N LEU A 8 6.25 -29.09 -3.17
CA LEU A 8 7.30 -28.07 -3.03
C LEU A 8 8.64 -28.71 -2.66
N ASN A 9 8.64 -29.61 -1.67
CA ASN A 9 9.84 -30.31 -1.21
C ASN A 9 10.49 -31.15 -2.32
N ASN A 10 9.68 -31.89 -3.09
CA ASN A 10 10.18 -32.75 -4.18
C ASN A 10 10.78 -31.94 -5.34
N ASN A 11 10.43 -30.65 -5.46
CA ASN A 11 10.93 -29.76 -6.50
C ASN A 11 11.93 -28.72 -5.98
N GLY A 12 12.39 -28.84 -4.72
CA GLY A 12 13.33 -27.88 -4.12
C GLY A 12 12.77 -26.46 -3.98
N SER A 13 11.45 -26.30 -3.92
CA SER A 13 10.77 -25.01 -3.83
C SER A 13 10.50 -24.62 -2.37
N PRO A 14 10.67 -23.34 -1.99
CA PRO A 14 10.37 -22.88 -0.63
C PRO A 14 8.86 -22.79 -0.37
N PHE A 15 8.50 -22.74 0.90
CA PHE A 15 7.16 -22.33 1.31
C PHE A 15 7.09 -20.80 1.39
N VAL A 16 6.19 -20.19 0.63
CA VAL A 16 5.98 -18.73 0.67
C VAL A 16 4.87 -18.39 1.67
N VAL A 17 5.13 -17.46 2.57
CA VAL A 17 4.15 -16.98 3.57
C VAL A 17 4.10 -15.46 3.61
N ASN A 18 2.92 -14.91 3.82
CA ASN A 18 2.73 -13.47 4.07
C ASN A 18 2.55 -13.26 5.57
N ILE A 19 3.31 -12.32 6.15
CA ILE A 19 3.31 -12.02 7.57
C ILE A 19 2.89 -10.58 7.77
N SER A 20 1.70 -10.38 8.34
CA SER A 20 1.18 -9.05 8.63
C SER A 20 0.73 -8.96 10.09
N PRO A 21 1.60 -8.49 11.00
CA PRO A 21 1.24 -8.27 12.39
C PRO A 21 0.11 -7.25 12.53
N PHE A 22 0.12 -6.22 11.68
CA PHE A 22 -0.87 -5.15 11.68
C PHE A 22 -2.30 -5.68 11.63
N LEU A 23 -2.60 -6.64 10.75
CA LEU A 23 -3.97 -7.19 10.61
C LEU A 23 -4.47 -7.83 11.91
N ASN A 24 -3.60 -8.54 12.64
CA ASN A 24 -3.96 -9.17 13.91
C ASN A 24 -4.17 -8.13 15.02
N ILE A 25 -3.32 -7.11 15.07
CA ILE A 25 -3.42 -6.00 16.04
C ILE A 25 -4.66 -5.14 15.75
N TYR A 26 -4.97 -4.90 14.48
CA TYR A 26 -6.15 -4.16 14.05
C TYR A 26 -7.45 -4.89 14.43
N GLN A 27 -7.47 -6.22 14.33
CA GLN A 27 -8.61 -7.05 14.71
C GLN A 27 -8.70 -7.30 16.23
N ASN A 28 -7.58 -7.27 16.95
CA ASN A 28 -7.52 -7.53 18.38
C ASN A 28 -6.86 -6.38 19.16
N LYS A 29 -7.71 -5.52 19.71
CA LYS A 29 -7.31 -4.32 20.48
C LYS A 29 -6.51 -4.61 21.76
N ASN A 30 -6.47 -5.85 22.23
CA ASN A 30 -5.69 -6.24 23.41
C ASN A 30 -4.22 -6.51 23.08
N LEU A 31 -3.86 -6.60 21.79
CA LEU A 31 -2.48 -6.77 21.36
C LEU A 31 -1.80 -5.41 21.24
N SER A 32 -0.69 -5.24 21.97
CA SER A 32 0.12 -4.03 21.83
C SER A 32 0.83 -4.02 20.47
N ALA A 33 0.77 -2.88 19.79
CA ALA A 33 1.52 -2.66 18.55
C ALA A 33 3.03 -2.76 18.76
N ASP A 34 3.52 -2.46 19.97
CA ASP A 34 4.95 -2.55 20.31
C ASP A 34 5.52 -3.96 20.18
N TYR A 35 4.68 -5.00 20.21
CA TYR A 35 5.10 -6.38 19.96
C TYR A 35 5.49 -6.63 18.49
N ALA A 36 5.13 -5.74 17.57
CA ALA A 36 5.50 -5.87 16.17
C ALA A 36 6.79 -5.12 15.80
N PHE A 37 7.23 -4.15 16.59
CA PHE A 37 8.25 -3.17 16.17
C PHE A 37 9.70 -3.54 16.48
N PHE A 38 9.98 -4.75 16.97
CA PHE A 38 11.35 -5.23 17.24
C PHE A 38 12.15 -4.42 18.29
N GLU A 39 11.48 -3.61 19.12
CA GLU A 39 12.12 -2.70 20.08
C GLU A 39 12.20 -3.24 21.52
N ASN A 40 11.74 -4.47 21.78
CA ASN A 40 11.67 -5.07 23.14
C ASN A 40 10.85 -4.25 24.16
N LYS A 41 9.88 -3.45 23.70
CA LYS A 41 9.00 -2.65 24.56
C LYS A 41 7.75 -3.38 25.04
N ALA A 42 7.35 -4.44 24.33
CA ALA A 42 6.25 -5.31 24.74
C ALA A 42 6.76 -6.50 25.56
N HIS A 43 5.87 -7.09 26.37
CA HIS A 43 6.18 -8.34 27.07
C HIS A 43 6.40 -9.46 26.05
N PRO A 44 7.49 -10.24 26.18
CA PRO A 44 7.75 -11.33 25.26
C PRO A 44 6.75 -12.47 25.47
N LEU A 45 6.45 -13.18 24.39
CA LEU A 45 5.70 -14.43 24.45
C LEU A 45 6.66 -15.57 24.80
N VAL A 46 6.34 -16.32 25.85
CA VAL A 46 7.14 -17.47 26.29
C VAL A 46 6.39 -18.76 25.95
N ASP A 47 7.02 -19.61 25.14
CA ASP A 47 6.53 -20.94 24.75
C ASP A 47 7.58 -22.01 25.12
N GLY A 48 7.43 -22.56 26.33
CA GLY A 48 8.39 -23.49 26.90
C GLY A 48 9.78 -22.84 27.05
N LYS A 49 10.74 -23.30 26.23
CA LYS A 49 12.11 -22.76 26.19
C LYS A 49 12.29 -21.62 25.17
N ASN A 50 11.30 -21.38 24.33
CA ASN A 50 11.37 -20.37 23.27
C ASN A 50 10.79 -19.06 23.79
N VAL A 51 11.48 -17.96 23.52
CA VAL A 51 11.06 -16.62 23.92
C VAL A 51 11.01 -15.74 22.68
N TYR A 52 9.82 -15.24 22.36
CA TYR A 52 9.56 -14.42 21.19
C TYR A 52 9.37 -12.97 21.61
N HIS A 53 10.32 -12.12 21.21
CA HIS A 53 10.30 -10.70 21.50
C HIS A 53 9.54 -9.86 20.47
N ASN A 54 9.20 -10.46 19.33
CA ASN A 54 8.48 -9.81 18.26
C ASN A 54 7.48 -10.77 17.60
N TYR A 55 6.45 -10.21 16.98
CA TYR A 55 5.41 -10.96 16.28
C TYR A 55 5.95 -11.77 15.09
N PHE A 56 6.92 -11.22 14.36
CA PHE A 56 7.44 -11.81 13.13
C PHE A 56 8.05 -13.21 13.38
N ASP A 57 8.91 -13.33 14.39
CA ASP A 57 9.51 -14.59 14.80
C ASP A 57 8.46 -15.60 15.24
N GLY A 58 7.50 -15.18 16.08
CA GLY A 58 6.44 -16.05 16.56
C GLY A 58 5.55 -16.58 15.42
N ASN A 59 5.29 -15.76 14.39
CA ASN A 59 4.48 -16.17 13.25
C ASN A 59 5.24 -17.15 12.33
N LEU A 60 6.53 -16.91 12.09
CA LEU A 60 7.39 -17.84 11.35
C LEU A 60 7.49 -19.20 12.05
N ASP A 61 7.67 -19.21 13.37
CA ASP A 61 7.82 -20.44 14.13
C ASP A 61 6.50 -21.21 14.32
N THR A 62 5.37 -20.52 14.21
CA THR A 62 4.06 -21.17 14.05
C THR A 62 3.99 -21.96 12.74
N LEU A 63 4.49 -21.39 11.63
CA LEU A 63 4.59 -22.09 10.35
C LEU A 63 5.61 -23.24 10.41
N GLU A 64 6.77 -23.04 11.03
CA GLU A 64 7.76 -24.10 11.24
C GLU A 64 7.14 -25.29 11.96
N SER A 65 6.46 -25.02 13.08
CA SER A 65 5.80 -26.06 13.89
C SER A 65 4.76 -26.83 13.07
N ALA A 66 4.00 -26.13 12.24
CA ALA A 66 3.01 -26.74 11.35
C ALA A 66 3.67 -27.62 10.28
N LEU A 67 4.73 -27.14 9.62
CA LEU A 67 5.48 -27.88 8.60
C LEU A 67 6.17 -29.11 9.21
N LYS A 68 6.77 -28.97 10.40
CA LYS A 68 7.39 -30.08 11.14
C LYS A 68 6.38 -31.16 11.48
N LYS A 69 5.17 -30.80 11.93
CA LYS A 69 4.10 -31.76 12.24
C LYS A 69 3.70 -32.61 11.03
N ILE A 70 3.89 -32.11 9.82
CA ILE A 70 3.59 -32.83 8.58
C ILE A 70 4.83 -33.40 7.87
N GLY A 71 5.99 -33.44 8.54
CA GLY A 71 7.22 -34.07 8.04
C GLY A 71 8.12 -33.17 7.19
N PHE A 72 7.81 -31.86 7.09
CA PHE A 72 8.55 -30.89 6.26
C PHE A 72 9.24 -29.81 7.09
N GLY A 73 9.71 -30.15 8.31
CA GLY A 73 10.32 -29.20 9.25
C GLY A 73 11.57 -28.48 8.71
N GLN A 74 12.24 -29.03 7.71
CA GLN A 74 13.43 -28.44 7.06
C GLN A 74 13.10 -27.65 5.79
N MET A 75 11.82 -27.51 5.43
CA MET A 75 11.41 -26.78 4.24
C MET A 75 11.88 -25.31 4.33
N PRO A 76 12.58 -24.80 3.31
CA PRO A 76 12.97 -23.40 3.27
C PRO A 76 11.74 -22.49 3.20
N ILE A 77 11.84 -21.29 3.76
CA ILE A 77 10.73 -20.33 3.84
C ILE A 77 11.13 -19.05 3.13
N VAL A 78 10.20 -18.47 2.38
CA VAL A 78 10.26 -17.10 1.85
C VAL A 78 9.11 -16.31 2.45
N VAL A 79 9.40 -15.12 2.96
CA VAL A 79 8.35 -14.19 3.39
C VAL A 79 7.95 -13.36 2.17
N GLY A 80 6.84 -13.71 1.54
CA GLY A 80 6.36 -13.08 0.31
C GLY A 80 5.83 -11.67 0.50
N GLN A 81 5.37 -11.34 1.71
CA GLN A 81 4.90 -10.00 2.07
C GLN A 81 5.08 -9.77 3.57
N ALA A 82 5.69 -8.64 3.93
CA ALA A 82 5.65 -8.09 5.28
C ALA A 82 5.63 -6.56 5.22
N GLY A 83 4.75 -5.92 5.97
CA GLY A 83 4.57 -4.47 5.89
C GLY A 83 3.76 -3.90 7.03
N TRP A 84 3.58 -2.58 7.00
CA TRP A 84 2.74 -1.85 7.93
C TRP A 84 2.18 -0.59 7.28
N PRO A 85 0.86 -0.34 7.34
CA PRO A 85 0.26 0.79 6.64
C PRO A 85 0.56 2.13 7.31
N THR A 86 0.62 3.20 6.52
CA THR A 86 0.94 4.56 6.96
C THR A 86 -0.26 5.41 7.34
N ASP A 87 -1.47 4.99 6.97
CA ASP A 87 -2.70 5.76 7.12
C ASP A 87 -3.95 4.83 7.06
N GLY A 88 -5.15 5.39 7.24
CA GLY A 88 -6.42 4.71 7.02
C GLY A 88 -6.84 3.73 8.13
N GLY A 89 -6.22 3.79 9.31
CA GLY A 89 -6.59 2.94 10.43
C GLY A 89 -5.83 3.24 11.73
N VAL A 90 -6.40 2.80 12.86
CA VAL A 90 -5.73 2.92 14.16
C VAL A 90 -4.39 2.19 14.12
N ASN A 91 -3.33 2.85 14.61
CA ASN A 91 -1.92 2.43 14.53
C ASN A 91 -1.31 2.40 13.11
N ALA A 92 -2.06 2.69 12.06
CA ALA A 92 -1.54 2.90 10.72
C ALA A 92 -1.03 4.34 10.60
N THR A 93 0.24 4.54 10.96
CA THR A 93 0.88 5.85 10.95
C THR A 93 2.26 5.76 10.32
N ILE A 94 2.72 6.85 9.72
CA ILE A 94 4.08 6.95 9.16
C ILE A 94 5.14 6.52 10.18
N SER A 95 5.00 6.95 11.44
CA SER A 95 5.92 6.59 12.52
C SER A 95 5.96 5.09 12.80
N ASN A 96 4.79 4.44 12.92
CA ASN A 96 4.74 3.00 13.17
C ASN A 96 5.19 2.18 11.96
N ALA A 97 4.86 2.62 10.74
CA ALA A 97 5.33 1.99 9.51
C ALA A 97 6.86 2.01 9.44
N LYS A 98 7.48 3.17 9.70
CA LYS A 98 8.94 3.29 9.79
C LYS A 98 9.55 2.37 10.84
N ARG A 99 8.99 2.35 12.06
CA ARG A 99 9.47 1.47 13.16
C ARG A 99 9.42 0.00 12.75
N PHE A 100 8.32 -0.44 12.18
CA PHE A 100 8.15 -1.82 11.72
C PHE A 100 9.14 -2.18 10.61
N ILE A 101 9.18 -1.39 9.53
CA ILE A 101 10.03 -1.70 8.37
C ILE A 101 11.52 -1.63 8.72
N GLN A 102 11.96 -0.62 9.48
CA GLN A 102 13.37 -0.56 9.90
C GLN A 102 13.73 -1.74 10.83
N GLY A 103 12.84 -2.08 11.76
CA GLY A 103 13.03 -3.23 12.64
C GLY A 103 13.11 -4.55 11.87
N LEU A 104 12.24 -4.74 10.87
CA LEU A 104 12.25 -5.89 9.98
C LEU A 104 13.55 -5.99 9.18
N VAL A 105 13.99 -4.89 8.56
CA VAL A 105 15.25 -4.85 7.80
C VAL A 105 16.44 -5.19 8.69
N ASN A 106 16.55 -4.56 9.86
CA ASN A 106 17.61 -4.84 10.82
C ASN A 106 17.60 -6.30 11.28
N HIS A 107 16.42 -6.85 11.54
CA HIS A 107 16.26 -8.25 11.93
C HIS A 107 16.72 -9.20 10.82
N VAL A 108 16.30 -8.98 9.57
CA VAL A 108 16.68 -9.81 8.42
C VAL A 108 18.20 -9.75 8.18
N ILE A 109 18.79 -8.55 8.17
CA ILE A 109 20.25 -8.36 7.97
C ILE A 109 21.07 -9.03 9.07
N SER A 110 20.54 -9.10 10.31
CA SER A 110 21.24 -9.74 11.43
C SER A 110 21.49 -11.24 11.23
N ASN A 111 20.76 -11.89 10.31
CA ASN A 111 20.82 -13.33 10.04
C ASN A 111 20.61 -14.23 11.28
N LYS A 112 20.00 -13.71 12.35
CA LYS A 112 19.78 -14.46 13.59
C LYS A 112 18.81 -15.63 13.42
N GLY A 113 17.88 -15.52 12.46
CA GLY A 113 16.74 -16.44 12.34
C GLY A 113 15.78 -16.30 13.53
N THR A 114 15.01 -17.34 13.77
CA THR A 114 13.96 -17.38 14.81
C THR A 114 14.36 -18.31 15.97
N PRO A 115 13.65 -18.29 17.12
CA PRO A 115 13.90 -19.22 18.21
C PRO A 115 13.90 -20.72 17.84
N LEU A 116 13.01 -21.18 16.94
CA LEU A 116 12.98 -22.57 16.45
C LEU A 116 13.97 -22.84 15.32
N ARG A 117 14.40 -21.80 14.57
CA ARG A 117 15.40 -21.90 13.49
C ARG A 117 16.57 -20.92 13.71
N PRO A 118 17.34 -21.08 14.80
CA PRO A 118 18.46 -20.18 15.09
C PRO A 118 19.55 -20.32 14.01
N GLY A 119 20.02 -19.20 13.47
CA GLY A 119 21.01 -19.15 12.39
C GLY A 119 20.50 -19.64 11.03
N ASN A 120 19.18 -19.81 10.87
CA ASN A 120 18.55 -20.23 9.61
C ASN A 120 17.32 -19.34 9.30
N PRO A 121 17.53 -18.06 8.95
CA PRO A 121 16.45 -17.13 8.61
C PRO A 121 15.72 -17.54 7.30
N PRO A 122 14.56 -16.92 7.00
CA PRO A 122 13.95 -17.03 5.66
C PRO A 122 14.96 -16.70 4.55
N ILE A 123 14.85 -17.37 3.40
CA ILE A 123 15.77 -17.15 2.26
C ILE A 123 15.65 -15.70 1.76
N GLU A 124 14.43 -15.23 1.63
CA GLU A 124 14.09 -13.88 1.17
C GLU A 124 12.90 -13.34 1.97
N THR A 125 12.89 -12.02 2.14
CA THR A 125 11.77 -11.29 2.74
C THR A 125 11.44 -10.10 1.85
N TYR A 126 10.18 -10.02 1.41
CA TYR A 126 9.68 -8.97 0.53
C TYR A 126 8.84 -7.97 1.32
N ILE A 127 9.22 -6.69 1.25
CA ILE A 127 8.46 -5.61 1.88
C ILE A 127 7.19 -5.35 1.07
N PHE A 128 6.04 -5.37 1.74
CA PHE A 128 4.75 -5.04 1.16
C PHE A 128 4.34 -3.62 1.59
N ASN A 129 4.20 -2.66 0.68
CA ASN A 129 4.46 -2.72 -0.77
C ASN A 129 5.26 -1.49 -1.23
N LEU A 130 5.52 -1.38 -2.54
CA LEU A 130 6.32 -0.29 -3.07
C LEU A 130 5.57 1.03 -3.05
N LEU A 131 4.35 1.06 -3.60
CA LEU A 131 3.54 2.26 -3.78
C LEU A 131 2.20 2.11 -3.05
N ASP A 132 1.67 3.22 -2.56
CA ASP A 132 0.25 3.30 -2.22
C ASP A 132 -0.63 3.02 -3.44
N GLU A 133 -1.66 2.20 -3.25
CA GLU A 133 -2.53 1.69 -4.32
C GLU A 133 -3.94 2.25 -4.16
N ASP A 134 -4.20 3.43 -4.73
CA ASP A 134 -5.47 4.17 -4.65
C ASP A 134 -6.70 3.39 -5.16
N LYS A 135 -6.50 2.39 -6.02
CA LYS A 135 -7.56 1.49 -6.53
C LYS A 135 -7.67 0.17 -5.78
N LYS A 136 -6.87 -0.07 -4.74
CA LYS A 136 -6.96 -1.29 -3.94
C LYS A 136 -8.30 -1.32 -3.19
N SER A 137 -8.88 -2.52 -3.11
CA SER A 137 -10.17 -2.73 -2.43
C SER A 137 -10.02 -2.43 -0.93
N VAL A 138 -10.95 -1.65 -0.39
CA VAL A 138 -11.01 -1.27 1.03
C VAL A 138 -11.90 -2.21 1.85
N LEU A 139 -12.29 -3.37 1.30
CA LEU A 139 -13.18 -4.33 1.97
C LEU A 139 -12.68 -4.77 3.35
N HIS A 140 -11.36 -4.88 3.51
CA HIS A 140 -10.73 -5.30 4.77
C HIS A 140 -10.38 -4.12 5.69
N GLY A 141 -10.50 -2.89 5.19
CA GLY A 141 -10.25 -1.67 5.93
C GLY A 141 -9.72 -0.55 5.04
N ASN A 142 -9.85 0.68 5.52
CA ASN A 142 -9.41 1.87 4.81
C ASN A 142 -7.88 1.94 4.66
N PHE A 143 -7.13 1.27 5.54
CA PHE A 143 -5.67 1.17 5.49
C PHE A 143 -5.13 0.39 4.27
N GLU A 144 -5.96 -0.35 3.55
CA GLU A 144 -5.55 -1.20 2.42
C GLU A 144 -4.84 -0.40 1.31
N ARG A 145 -5.11 0.90 1.18
CA ARG A 145 -4.51 1.75 0.14
C ARG A 145 -3.18 2.39 0.54
N HIS A 146 -2.72 2.17 1.78
CA HIS A 146 -1.65 2.94 2.41
C HIS A 146 -0.45 2.09 2.87
N TRP A 147 -0.07 1.05 2.12
CA TRP A 147 1.04 0.15 2.49
C TRP A 147 2.39 0.55 1.91
N GLY A 148 2.42 1.59 1.09
CA GLY A 148 3.59 1.97 0.33
C GLY A 148 4.72 2.48 1.22
N ILE A 149 5.96 2.06 0.90
CA ILE A 149 7.15 2.81 1.33
C ILE A 149 7.28 4.13 0.55
N PHE A 150 6.60 4.23 -0.60
CA PHE A 150 6.37 5.47 -1.35
C PHE A 150 4.87 5.75 -1.51
N THR A 151 4.52 7.01 -1.66
CA THR A 151 3.21 7.48 -2.13
C THR A 151 2.95 7.01 -3.58
N PHE A 152 1.72 7.16 -4.06
CA PHE A 152 1.31 6.78 -5.42
C PHE A 152 2.17 7.43 -6.53
N ASP A 153 2.73 8.61 -6.26
CA ASP A 153 3.59 9.41 -7.14
C ASP A 153 5.09 9.22 -6.86
N GLY A 154 5.46 8.19 -6.10
CA GLY A 154 6.85 7.81 -5.87
C GLY A 154 7.61 8.71 -4.90
N GLN A 155 6.91 9.48 -4.06
CA GLN A 155 7.54 10.24 -2.98
C GLN A 155 7.71 9.37 -1.74
N VAL A 156 8.86 9.44 -1.09
CA VAL A 156 9.20 8.65 0.09
C VAL A 156 8.23 8.97 1.21
N ARG A 157 7.58 7.94 1.77
CA ARG A 157 6.68 8.09 2.93
C ARG A 157 7.47 8.23 4.23
N TYR A 158 8.58 7.52 4.34
CA TYR A 158 9.47 7.54 5.51
C TYR A 158 10.85 7.00 5.13
N GLU A 159 11.89 7.61 5.69
CA GLU A 159 13.26 7.16 5.49
C GLU A 159 13.55 5.86 6.22
N ILE A 160 14.18 4.91 5.51
CA ILE A 160 14.69 3.64 6.02
C ILE A 160 16.09 3.37 5.47
N ASP A 161 16.91 2.71 6.27
CA ASP A 161 18.21 2.19 5.85
C ASP A 161 18.01 0.76 5.37
N VAL A 162 17.97 0.57 4.05
CA VAL A 162 17.69 -0.74 3.42
C VAL A 162 18.90 -1.68 3.43
N ALA A 163 20.10 -1.11 3.58
CA ALA A 163 21.37 -1.83 3.71
C ALA A 163 22.39 -0.97 4.45
N GLU A 164 23.41 -1.60 5.04
CA GLU A 164 24.53 -0.90 5.65
C GLU A 164 25.25 -0.04 4.59
N GLY A 165 25.34 1.28 4.84
CA GLY A 165 25.90 2.24 3.88
C GLY A 165 24.97 2.65 2.73
N SER A 166 23.68 2.29 2.77
CA SER A 166 22.69 2.79 1.80
C SER A 166 22.52 4.30 1.90
N LYS A 167 22.21 4.97 0.78
CA LYS A 167 21.95 6.43 0.73
C LYS A 167 20.52 6.81 1.12
N GLY A 168 19.77 5.89 1.74
CA GLY A 168 18.34 6.03 1.98
C GLY A 168 17.50 5.83 0.72
N LEU A 169 16.19 6.02 0.86
CA LEU A 169 15.26 6.00 -0.28
C LEU A 169 15.34 7.34 -1.02
N VAL A 170 15.03 7.33 -2.32
CA VAL A 170 15.08 8.53 -3.16
C VAL A 170 13.74 8.71 -3.84
N ASN A 171 13.21 9.95 -3.79
CA ASN A 171 11.98 10.32 -4.47
C ASN A 171 12.07 10.09 -5.98
N ALA A 172 10.94 9.73 -6.60
CA ALA A 172 10.82 9.77 -8.05
C ALA A 172 11.02 11.21 -8.56
N GLU A 173 11.86 11.37 -9.59
CA GLU A 173 12.13 12.65 -10.23
C GLU A 173 11.19 12.90 -11.42
N ASN A 174 11.01 14.18 -11.77
CA ASN A 174 10.26 14.62 -12.96
C ASN A 174 8.78 14.19 -12.99
N VAL A 175 8.18 13.93 -11.82
CA VAL A 175 6.75 13.67 -11.68
C VAL A 175 5.96 14.88 -12.15
N GLN A 176 5.13 14.69 -13.17
CA GLN A 176 4.29 15.75 -13.72
C GLN A 176 2.96 15.79 -12.96
N TYR A 177 2.70 16.88 -12.26
CA TYR A 177 1.42 17.13 -11.59
C TYR A 177 0.50 17.99 -12.45
N LEU A 178 -0.80 17.90 -12.19
CA LEU A 178 -1.74 18.93 -12.61
C LEU A 178 -1.44 20.24 -11.86
N SER A 179 -2.06 21.34 -12.30
CA SER A 179 -1.86 22.65 -11.67
C SER A 179 -2.19 22.61 -10.17
N PRO A 180 -1.45 23.33 -9.31
CA PRO A 180 -1.69 23.35 -7.86
C PRO A 180 -2.98 24.11 -7.54
N ARG A 181 -4.09 23.39 -7.66
CA ARG A 181 -5.46 23.86 -7.46
C ARG A 181 -6.22 22.76 -6.74
N TRP A 182 -7.07 23.19 -5.81
CA TRP A 182 -7.86 22.30 -4.98
C TRP A 182 -9.33 22.70 -5.05
N CYS A 183 -10.20 21.73 -4.81
CA CYS A 183 -11.60 21.98 -4.57
C CYS A 183 -11.85 21.98 -3.06
N VAL A 184 -12.34 23.09 -2.52
CA VAL A 184 -12.68 23.24 -1.10
C VAL A 184 -14.14 23.59 -0.94
N THR A 185 -14.67 23.42 0.27
CA THR A 185 -16.04 23.78 0.61
C THR A 185 -16.26 25.28 0.48
N ASN A 186 -17.36 25.68 -0.14
CA ASN A 186 -17.88 27.03 -0.13
C ASN A 186 -18.89 27.17 1.02
N ASP A 187 -18.42 27.65 2.16
CA ASP A 187 -19.20 27.80 3.40
C ASP A 187 -20.17 29.00 3.38
N ASN A 188 -20.16 29.80 2.32
CA ASN A 188 -21.15 30.86 2.10
C ASN A 188 -22.52 30.32 1.64
N HIS A 189 -22.63 29.02 1.37
CA HIS A 189 -23.86 28.36 0.94
C HIS A 189 -24.46 27.47 2.04
N ASP A 190 -25.75 27.17 1.93
CA ASP A 190 -26.43 26.24 2.83
C ASP A 190 -25.88 24.81 2.67
N LEU A 191 -25.18 24.34 3.70
CA LEU A 191 -24.58 23.00 3.75
C LEU A 191 -25.57 21.88 4.11
N THR A 192 -26.87 22.14 4.24
CA THR A 192 -27.88 21.15 4.64
C THR A 192 -27.81 19.84 3.83
N ASN A 193 -27.51 19.93 2.53
CA ASN A 193 -27.44 18.76 1.63
C ASN A 193 -26.01 18.24 1.36
N VAL A 194 -24.99 18.77 2.04
CA VAL A 194 -23.58 18.47 1.73
C VAL A 194 -23.22 16.99 1.92
N THR A 195 -23.87 16.31 2.87
CA THR A 195 -23.65 14.88 3.15
C THR A 195 -23.85 14.00 1.91
N ARG A 196 -24.80 14.34 1.02
CA ARG A 196 -25.02 13.60 -0.24
C ARG A 196 -23.81 13.73 -1.17
N HIS A 197 -23.27 14.94 -1.31
CA HIS A 197 -22.13 15.22 -2.16
C HIS A 197 -20.84 14.60 -1.63
N VAL A 198 -20.62 14.64 -0.31
CA VAL A 198 -19.48 13.94 0.32
C VAL A 198 -19.55 12.44 0.06
N ARG A 199 -20.74 11.81 0.19
CA ARG A 199 -20.91 10.37 -0.11
C ARG A 199 -20.63 10.04 -1.57
N GLN A 200 -21.08 10.89 -2.51
CA GLN A 200 -20.81 10.72 -3.94
C GLN A 200 -19.32 10.88 -4.25
N ALA A 201 -18.68 11.88 -3.65
CA ALA A 201 -17.25 12.11 -3.81
C ALA A 201 -16.45 10.87 -3.35
N CYS A 202 -16.75 10.37 -2.16
CA CYS A 202 -16.05 9.24 -1.57
C CYS A 202 -16.43 7.86 -2.15
N SER A 203 -17.50 7.74 -2.94
CA SER A 203 -17.82 6.49 -3.64
C SER A 203 -17.04 6.30 -4.94
N THR A 204 -16.44 7.37 -5.46
CA THR A 204 -15.70 7.39 -6.73
C THR A 204 -14.23 7.73 -6.56
N SER A 205 -13.86 8.37 -5.46
CA SER A 205 -12.49 8.78 -5.14
C SER A 205 -12.04 8.28 -3.76
N ASP A 206 -10.77 8.46 -3.43
CA ASP A 206 -10.21 8.00 -2.17
C ASP A 206 -10.45 9.01 -1.02
N CYS A 207 -11.30 8.60 -0.08
CA CYS A 207 -11.56 9.30 1.18
C CYS A 207 -11.09 8.52 2.42
N THR A 208 -10.31 7.46 2.25
CA THR A 208 -9.93 6.54 3.34
C THR A 208 -9.25 7.22 4.53
N ALA A 209 -8.51 8.30 4.30
CA ALA A 209 -7.85 9.09 5.35
C ALA A 209 -8.81 9.86 6.27
N LEU A 210 -10.08 10.09 5.86
CA LEU A 210 -11.08 10.79 6.68
C LEU A 210 -11.65 9.92 7.80
N PHE A 211 -11.49 8.60 7.71
CA PHE A 211 -12.11 7.66 8.64
C PHE A 211 -11.22 7.38 9.85
N SER A 212 -11.79 6.68 10.84
CA SER A 212 -11.15 6.41 12.14
C SER A 212 -9.70 5.95 12.03
N GLY A 213 -8.81 6.69 12.67
CA GLY A 213 -7.37 6.43 12.69
C GLY A 213 -6.60 6.93 11.47
N GLY A 214 -7.28 7.51 10.47
CA GLY A 214 -6.63 8.16 9.34
C GLY A 214 -6.09 9.57 9.68
N SER A 215 -5.13 10.04 8.90
CA SER A 215 -4.44 11.32 9.05
C SER A 215 -5.38 12.53 9.00
N CYS A 216 -6.49 12.40 8.27
CA CYS A 216 -7.49 13.45 8.09
C CYS A 216 -8.72 13.27 8.98
N ASN A 217 -8.72 12.33 9.93
CA ASN A 217 -9.90 12.03 10.74
C ASN A 217 -10.33 13.17 11.68
N HIS A 218 -9.41 14.05 12.05
CA HIS A 218 -9.63 15.09 13.08
C HIS A 218 -9.52 16.52 12.57
N ILE A 219 -9.55 16.74 11.24
CA ILE A 219 -9.47 18.09 10.66
C ILE A 219 -10.73 18.93 10.88
N GLY A 220 -11.85 18.29 11.26
CA GLY A 220 -13.11 18.99 11.53
C GLY A 220 -13.88 19.36 10.26
N SER A 221 -14.97 20.12 10.44
CA SER A 221 -15.79 20.68 9.36
C SER A 221 -15.54 22.19 9.32
N PRO A 222 -15.40 22.80 8.13
CA PRO A 222 -15.69 22.25 6.80
C PRO A 222 -14.54 21.49 6.10
N GLU A 223 -13.39 21.32 6.75
CA GLU A 223 -12.18 20.75 6.14
C GLU A 223 -12.36 19.30 5.67
N ASN A 224 -13.14 18.49 6.39
CA ASN A 224 -13.47 17.13 6.01
C ASN A 224 -14.30 17.05 4.71
N ILE A 225 -15.19 18.02 4.49
CA ILE A 225 -15.97 18.15 3.24
C ILE A 225 -15.00 18.55 2.12
N SER A 226 -14.13 19.53 2.39
CA SER A 226 -13.12 19.98 1.44
C SER A 226 -12.21 18.83 0.99
N TYR A 227 -11.83 17.94 1.90
CA TYR A 227 -10.99 16.78 1.55
C TYR A 227 -11.71 15.85 0.56
N ALA A 228 -12.96 15.50 0.84
CA ALA A 228 -13.76 14.67 -0.06
C ALA A 228 -13.93 15.34 -1.44
N PHE A 229 -14.24 16.64 -1.46
CA PHE A 229 -14.40 17.39 -2.70
C PHE A 229 -13.10 17.45 -3.50
N ASN A 230 -11.97 17.68 -2.83
CA ASN A 230 -10.66 17.65 -3.49
C ASN A 230 -10.35 16.26 -4.06
N SER A 231 -10.53 15.18 -3.28
CA SER A 231 -10.30 13.81 -3.77
C SER A 231 -11.08 13.54 -5.06
N TYR A 232 -12.35 13.94 -5.14
CA TYR A 232 -13.17 13.80 -6.33
C TYR A 232 -12.68 14.68 -7.48
N TYR A 233 -12.36 15.94 -7.22
CA TYR A 233 -11.88 16.90 -8.21
C TYR A 233 -10.57 16.46 -8.86
N GLN A 234 -9.63 15.96 -8.07
CA GLN A 234 -8.35 15.43 -8.57
C GLN A 234 -8.56 14.13 -9.38
N PHE A 235 -9.43 13.23 -8.90
CA PHE A 235 -9.77 12.00 -9.64
C PHE A 235 -10.40 12.29 -11.01
N HIS A 236 -11.08 13.43 -11.16
CA HIS A 236 -11.69 13.89 -12.42
C HIS A 236 -10.79 14.87 -13.19
N ASN A 237 -9.47 14.76 -13.06
CA ASN A 237 -8.49 15.54 -13.83
C ASN A 237 -8.71 17.05 -13.73
N GLN A 238 -9.12 17.53 -12.55
CA GLN A 238 -9.38 18.95 -12.28
C GLN A 238 -10.43 19.59 -13.20
N SER A 239 -11.40 18.82 -13.67
CA SER A 239 -12.53 19.37 -14.42
C SER A 239 -13.27 20.41 -13.57
N VAL A 240 -13.52 21.60 -14.13
CA VAL A 240 -14.17 22.71 -13.40
C VAL A 240 -15.53 22.28 -12.84
N ASP A 241 -16.30 21.51 -13.62
CA ASP A 241 -17.62 21.00 -13.21
C ASP A 241 -17.55 20.03 -12.04
N SER A 242 -16.41 19.34 -11.86
CA SER A 242 -16.22 18.38 -10.77
C SER A 242 -16.01 19.02 -9.40
N CYS A 243 -15.85 20.36 -9.33
CA CYS A 243 -15.80 21.10 -8.08
C CYS A 243 -17.12 21.82 -7.75
N ASN A 244 -18.14 21.77 -8.61
CA ASN A 244 -19.34 22.57 -8.40
C ASN A 244 -20.17 22.08 -7.18
N PHE A 245 -20.47 20.77 -7.12
CA PHE A 245 -21.29 20.16 -6.05
C PHE A 245 -22.54 20.99 -5.70
N ASP A 246 -23.32 21.40 -6.71
CA ASP A 246 -24.50 22.28 -6.55
C ASP A 246 -24.18 23.65 -5.89
N GLY A 247 -23.00 24.20 -6.17
CA GLY A 247 -22.48 25.46 -5.63
C GLY A 247 -21.74 25.33 -4.30
N LEU A 248 -21.69 24.12 -3.72
CA LEU A 248 -21.08 23.87 -2.42
C LEU A 248 -19.57 23.75 -2.47
N GLY A 249 -18.97 23.60 -3.65
CA GLY A 249 -17.52 23.61 -3.82
C GLY A 249 -17.02 24.86 -4.53
N MET A 250 -15.80 25.27 -4.21
CA MET A 250 -15.09 26.36 -4.86
C MET A 250 -13.62 26.01 -5.08
N LEU A 251 -13.04 26.57 -6.14
CA LEU A 251 -11.64 26.39 -6.45
C LEU A 251 -10.76 27.34 -5.62
N THR A 252 -9.63 26.83 -5.17
CA THR A 252 -8.59 27.61 -4.51
C THR A 252 -7.21 27.23 -5.04
N THR A 253 -6.28 28.18 -4.97
CA THR A 253 -4.84 27.98 -5.21
C THR A 253 -4.05 27.96 -3.90
N VAL A 254 -4.73 28.07 -2.76
CA VAL A 254 -4.13 27.97 -1.42
C VAL A 254 -4.23 26.52 -0.99
N ASP A 255 -3.09 25.89 -0.69
CA ASP A 255 -3.01 24.50 -0.21
C ASP A 255 -3.78 24.37 1.11
N PRO A 256 -4.88 23.58 1.15
CA PRO A 256 -5.70 23.39 2.35
C PRO A 256 -5.18 22.28 3.29
N SER A 257 -3.99 21.71 3.03
CA SER A 257 -3.40 20.66 3.87
C SER A 257 -3.15 21.11 5.32
N ILE A 258 -3.43 20.24 6.28
CA ILE A 258 -3.30 20.51 7.73
C ILE A 258 -2.49 19.41 8.39
N GLY A 259 -1.29 19.75 8.89
CA GLY A 259 -0.40 18.78 9.54
C GLY A 259 -0.07 17.61 8.61
N ASP A 260 -0.40 16.39 9.06
CA ASP A 260 -0.21 15.16 8.29
C ASP A 260 -1.34 14.88 7.29
N CYS A 261 -2.47 15.60 7.38
CA CYS A 261 -3.55 15.49 6.39
C CYS A 261 -3.19 16.27 5.13
N ARG A 262 -2.81 15.56 4.07
CA ARG A 262 -2.41 16.13 2.79
C ARG A 262 -3.53 16.11 1.77
N PHE A 263 -3.83 17.27 1.20
CA PHE A 263 -4.75 17.41 0.08
C PHE A 263 -3.95 17.25 -1.22
N LEU A 264 -4.04 16.05 -1.79
CA LEU A 264 -3.22 15.68 -2.94
C LEU A 264 -3.60 16.47 -4.20
N VAL A 265 -2.63 16.57 -5.12
CA VAL A 265 -2.81 17.03 -6.50
C VAL A 265 -2.56 15.83 -7.41
N ALA A 266 -3.46 15.55 -8.35
CA ALA A 266 -3.30 14.41 -9.25
C ALA A 266 -2.09 14.59 -10.19
N THR A 267 -1.49 13.47 -10.56
CA THR A 267 -0.44 13.44 -11.60
C THR A 267 -1.08 13.58 -12.99
N SER A 268 -0.34 14.14 -13.94
CA SER A 268 -0.82 14.28 -15.31
C SER A 268 -0.75 12.93 -16.03
N ASP A 269 -1.87 12.47 -16.62
CA ASP A 269 -1.99 11.22 -17.40
C ASP A 269 -1.19 11.21 -18.73
N SER A 270 -0.36 12.21 -18.96
CA SER A 270 0.20 12.58 -20.28
C SER A 270 1.11 11.50 -20.89
N TYR A 271 1.58 10.51 -20.12
CA TYR A 271 2.43 9.42 -20.64
C TYR A 271 1.70 8.10 -20.89
N ALA A 272 0.72 7.71 -20.07
CA ALA A 272 0.03 6.43 -20.20
C ALA A 272 -0.84 6.34 -21.48
N SER A 273 -1.49 7.44 -21.82
CA SER A 273 -2.30 7.58 -23.04
C SER A 273 -1.44 7.60 -24.32
N SER A 274 -0.22 8.14 -24.26
CA SER A 274 0.72 8.19 -25.40
C SER A 274 1.26 6.81 -25.76
N LEU A 275 1.58 5.98 -24.76
CA LEU A 275 2.06 4.61 -24.95
C LEU A 275 0.96 3.70 -25.49
N TYR A 276 -0.27 3.83 -24.99
CA TYR A 276 -1.42 3.07 -25.50
C TYR A 276 -1.71 3.38 -26.98
N SER A 277 -1.67 4.66 -27.35
CA SER A 277 -1.84 5.12 -28.75
C SER A 277 -0.73 4.60 -29.68
N SER A 278 0.53 4.63 -29.22
CA SER A 278 1.68 4.16 -30.00
C SER A 278 1.67 2.65 -30.23
N VAL A 279 1.37 1.88 -29.18
CA VAL A 279 1.31 0.41 -29.23
C VAL A 279 0.13 -0.05 -30.10
N MET A 280 -1.07 0.51 -29.93
CA MET A 280 -2.23 0.21 -30.78
C MET A 280 -1.94 0.49 -32.26
N LYS A 281 -1.29 1.62 -32.58
CA LYS A 281 -0.93 1.95 -33.97
C LYS A 281 0.04 0.93 -34.58
N HIS A 282 1.04 0.49 -33.82
CA HIS A 282 1.98 -0.55 -34.29
C HIS A 282 1.28 -1.89 -34.54
N TRP A 283 0.38 -2.30 -33.65
CA TRP A 283 -0.38 -3.54 -33.80
C TRP A 283 -1.32 -3.50 -35.01
N ILE A 284 -2.03 -2.39 -35.23
CA ILE A 284 -2.92 -2.22 -36.39
C ILE A 284 -2.14 -2.24 -37.71
N VAL A 285 -0.97 -1.59 -37.76
CA VAL A 285 -0.12 -1.57 -38.96
C VAL A 285 0.46 -2.95 -39.26
N GLN A 286 0.88 -3.71 -38.23
CA GLN A 286 1.37 -5.07 -38.42
C GLN A 286 0.25 -6.05 -38.82
N TRP A 287 -0.95 -5.93 -38.24
CA TRP A 287 -2.09 -6.76 -38.59
C TRP A 287 -2.57 -6.51 -40.03
N THR A 288 -2.62 -5.24 -40.45
CA THR A 288 -3.00 -4.88 -41.83
C THR A 288 -1.96 -5.36 -42.85
N PHE A 289 -0.66 -5.29 -42.54
CA PHE A 289 0.38 -5.88 -43.38
C PHE A 289 0.23 -7.40 -43.49
N LEU A 290 0.00 -8.11 -42.37
CA LEU A 290 -0.14 -9.56 -42.35
C LEU A 290 -1.35 -10.02 -43.19
N VAL A 291 -2.49 -9.34 -43.04
CA VAL A 291 -3.72 -9.63 -43.79
C VAL A 291 -3.56 -9.31 -45.28
N CYS A 292 -2.86 -8.23 -45.66
CA CYS A 292 -2.55 -7.93 -47.05
C CYS A 292 -1.61 -8.97 -47.67
N THR A 293 -0.60 -9.44 -46.94
CA THR A 293 0.31 -10.50 -47.46
C THR A 293 -0.40 -11.85 -47.63
N LEU A 294 -1.30 -12.21 -46.71
CA LEU A 294 -2.05 -13.46 -46.78
C LEU A 294 -3.12 -13.46 -47.89
N THR A 295 -3.71 -12.32 -48.20
CA THR A 295 -4.69 -12.19 -49.31
C THR A 295 -4.02 -12.21 -50.69
N PHE A 296 -2.80 -11.68 -50.81
CA PHE A 296 -2.01 -11.77 -52.05
C PHE A 296 -1.42 -13.16 -52.31
N LEU A 297 -1.10 -13.93 -51.26
CA LEU A 297 -0.61 -15.31 -51.40
C LEU A 297 -1.72 -16.34 -51.63
N GLY A 298 -2.97 -16.02 -51.25
CA GLY A 298 -4.14 -16.89 -51.42
C GLY A 298 -4.81 -16.82 -52.79
N SER A 299 -4.33 -15.99 -53.72
CA SER A 299 -4.93 -15.76 -55.04
C SER A 299 -4.12 -16.34 -56.22
N THR A 300 -3.13 -17.20 -55.94
CA THR A 300 -2.31 -17.91 -56.96
C THR A 300 -2.30 -19.43 -56.82
N PHE A 301 -3.40 -20.04 -56.37
CA PHE A 301 -3.66 -21.48 -56.53
C PHE A 301 -5.08 -21.72 -57.04
#